data_AF-A0A382RR29-F1
#
_entry.id   AF-A0A382RR29-F1
#
_cell.length_a   1.000
_cell.length_b   1.000
_cell.length_c   1.000
_cell.angle_alpha   90.00
_cell.angle_beta   90.00
_cell.angle_gamma   90.00
#
_symmetry.space_group_name_H-M   'P 1'
#
loop_
_entity.id
_entity.type
_entity.pdbx_description
1 polymer ?
#
loop_
_entity_poly.entity_id
_entity_poly.type
_entity_poly.pdbx_seq_one_letter_code
_entity_poly.pdbx_strand_id
1 'polypeptide(L)' 'MKKKTKKPQKYKDFPGDLIRVSILEQEIALYKTLIREHDTGHIHTTIDFLQERVNHLKGRCKEMYN' A
#
# COMPACT_ATOMS: atom_id res chain seq x y z
N MET A 1 15.08 29.27 21.48
CA MET A 1 15.47 27.94 20.97
C MET A 1 14.65 27.62 19.72
N LYS A 2 15.21 27.74 18.50
CA LYS A 2 14.46 27.48 17.25
C LYS A 2 14.30 25.96 17.07
N LYS A 3 13.08 25.43 17.18
CA LYS A 3 12.77 24.02 16.91
C LYS A 3 13.06 23.76 15.43
N LYS A 4 14.10 22.98 15.12
CA LYS A 4 14.39 22.52 13.76
C LYS A 4 13.29 21.52 13.37
N THR A 5 12.31 21.96 12.59
CA THR A 5 11.34 21.06 11.95
C THR A 5 12.11 20.13 11.01
N LYS A 6 12.25 18.85 11.37
CA LYS A 6 12.81 17.83 10.47
C LYS A 6 11.88 17.79 9.24
N LYS A 7 12.39 18.19 8.07
CA LYS A 7 11.67 18.04 6.81
C LYS A 7 11.40 16.54 6.59
N PRO A 8 10.21 16.13 6.12
CA PRO A 8 9.94 14.71 5.87
C PRO A 8 10.97 14.20 4.87
N GLN A 9 11.69 13.16 5.26
CA GLN A 9 12.67 12.51 4.38
C GLN A 9 11.90 11.98 3.17
N LYS A 10 12.15 12.55 1.98
CA LYS A 10 11.68 11.98 0.72
C LYS A 10 12.29 10.58 0.63
N TYR A 11 11.44 9.55 0.73
CA TYR A 11 11.84 8.17 0.56
C TYR A 11 12.51 8.08 -0.82
N LYS A 12 13.82 7.83 -0.87
CA LYS A 12 14.47 7.51 -2.13
C LYS A 12 13.84 6.20 -2.58
N ASP A 13 13.15 6.22 -3.71
CA ASP A 13 12.55 5.03 -4.31
C ASP A 13 13.61 3.93 -4.41
N PHE A 14 13.63 3.02 -3.44
CA PHE A 14 14.55 1.90 -3.47
C PHE A 14 14.06 0.99 -4.59
N PRO A 15 14.91 0.56 -5.54
CA PRO A 15 14.47 -0.28 -6.66
C PRO A 15 13.70 -1.52 -6.23
N GLY A 16 14.01 -2.07 -5.05
CA GLY A 16 13.28 -3.19 -4.46
C GLY A 16 11.83 -2.89 -4.07
N ASP A 17 11.49 -1.64 -3.74
CA ASP A 17 10.12 -1.26 -3.40
C ASP A 17 9.24 -1.15 -4.65
N LEU A 18 9.82 -0.78 -5.80
CA LEU A 18 9.11 -0.79 -7.09
C LEU A 18 8.73 -2.22 -7.52
N ILE A 19 9.63 -3.18 -7.35
CA ILE A 19 9.36 -4.59 -7.65
C ILE A 19 8.25 -5.12 -6.73
N ARG A 20 8.34 -4.83 -5.43
CA ARG A 20 7.31 -5.23 -4.45
C ARG A 20 5.94 -4.65 -4.78
N VAL A 21 5.89 -3.36 -5.14
CA VAL A 21 4.65 -2.70 -5.56
C VAL A 21 4.05 -3.40 -6.79
N SER A 22 4.86 -3.69 -7.81
CA SER A 22 4.39 -4.36 -9.02
C SER A 22 3.80 -5.74 -8.74
N ILE A 23 4.46 -6.55 -7.89
CA ILE A 23 3.95 -7.86 -7.49
C ILE A 23 2.61 -7.73 -6.76
N LEU A 24 2.51 -6.81 -5.79
CA LEU A 24 1.27 -6.60 -5.05
C LEU A 24 0.11 -6.12 -5.95
N GLU A 25 0.39 -5.28 -6.94
CA GLU A 25 -0.61 -4.85 -7.91
C GLU A 25 -1.10 -6.01 -8.80
N GLN A 26 -0.22 -6.93 -9.17
CA GLN A 26 -0.58 -8.15 -9.90
C GLN A 26 -1.43 -9.10 -9.05
N GLU A 27 -1.08 -9.30 -7.77
CA GLU A 27 -1.88 -10.10 -6.82
C GLU A 27 -3.29 -9.52 -6.63
N ILE A 28 -3.39 -8.19 -6.47
CA ILE A 28 -4.69 -7.50 -6.38
C ILE A 28 -5.52 -7.75 -7.64
N ALA A 29 -4.91 -7.66 -8.83
CA ALA A 29 -5.59 -7.91 -10.09
C ALA A 29 -6.10 -9.36 -10.18
N LEU A 30 -5.27 -10.33 -9.78
CA LEU A 30 -5.66 -11.74 -9.71
C LEU A 30 -6.84 -11.94 -8.76
N TYR A 31 -6.78 -11.44 -7.52
CA TYR A 31 -7.85 -11.62 -6.54
C TYR A 31 -9.17 -11.00 -7.00
N LYS A 32 -9.13 -9.86 -7.70
CA LYS A 32 -10.32 -9.28 -8.31
C LYS A 32 -11.00 -10.23 -9.32
N THR A 33 -10.23 -11.05 -10.05
CA THR A 33 -10.81 -12.05 -10.97
C THR A 33 -11.39 -13.27 -10.27
N LEU A 34 -11.02 -13.50 -9.01
CA LEU A 34 -11.50 -14.65 -8.23
C LEU A 34 -12.78 -14.35 -7.45
N ILE A 35 -13.24 -13.09 -7.44
CA ILE A 35 -14.46 -12.67 -6.75
C ILE A 35 -15.68 -13.38 -7.33
N ARG A 36 -16.48 -13.98 -6.46
CA ARG A 36 -17.75 -14.63 -6.75
C ARG A 36 -18.88 -13.90 -6.03
N GLU A 37 -20.10 -14.03 -6.55
CA GLU A 37 -21.29 -13.39 -5.96
C GLU A 37 -21.55 -13.77 -4.49
N HIS A 38 -21.07 -14.94 -4.06
CA HIS A 38 -21.24 -15.46 -2.70
C HIS A 38 -19.99 -15.36 -1.82
N ASP A 39 -18.93 -14.67 -2.28
CA ASP A 39 -17.72 -14.55 -1.46
C ASP A 39 -18.01 -13.77 -0.17
N THR A 40 -17.70 -14.40 0.95
CA THR A 40 -18.02 -13.91 2.29
C THR A 40 -16.98 -12.89 2.76
N GLY A 41 -16.80 -11.79 2.05
CA GLY A 41 -16.02 -10.62 2.47
C GLY A 41 -14.50 -10.81 2.64
N HIS A 42 -13.98 -12.03 2.85
CA HIS A 42 -12.57 -12.30 3.10
C HIS A 42 -11.67 -11.88 1.93
N ILE A 43 -12.12 -12.14 0.71
CA ILE A 43 -11.40 -11.73 -0.50
C ILE A 43 -11.35 -10.21 -0.64
N HIS A 44 -12.45 -9.52 -0.29
CA HIS A 44 -12.51 -8.05 -0.30
C HIS A 44 -11.57 -7.45 0.74
N THR A 45 -11.62 -7.93 2.00
CA THR A 45 -10.69 -7.52 3.06
C THR A 45 -9.23 -7.74 2.66
N THR A 46 -8.94 -8.85 1.98
CA THR A 46 -7.58 -9.14 1.51
C THR A 46 -7.13 -8.16 0.44
N ILE A 47 -7.99 -7.88 -0.55
CA ILE A 47 -7.73 -6.88 -1.60
C ILE A 47 -7.48 -5.49 -0.98
N ASP A 48 -8.32 -5.07 -0.05
CA ASP A 48 -8.21 -3.76 0.62
C ASP A 48 -6.90 -3.65 1.41
N PHE A 49 -6.55 -4.69 2.16
CA PHE A 49 -5.28 -4.75 2.89
C PHE A 49 -4.06 -4.64 1.97
N LEU A 50 -4.05 -5.38 0.85
CA LEU A 50 -2.95 -5.30 -0.12
C LEU A 50 -2.88 -3.91 -0.78
N GLN A 51 -4.03 -3.30 -1.05
CA GLN A 51 -4.10 -1.95 -1.62
C GLN A 51 -3.54 -0.89 -0.66
N GLU A 52 -3.84 -1.00 0.63
CA GLU A 52 -3.24 -0.17 1.68
C GLU A 52 -1.72 -0.37 1.73
N ARG A 53 -1.25 -1.62 1.66
CA ARG A 53 0.19 -1.93 1.61
C ARG A 53 0.89 -1.28 0.41
N VAL A 54 0.28 -1.29 -0.76
CA VAL A 54 0.81 -0.59 -1.95
C VAL A 54 0.89 0.92 -1.71
N ASN A 55 -0.13 1.51 -1.08
CA ASN A 55 -0.12 2.94 -0.74
C ASN A 55 1.00 3.28 0.25
N HIS A 56 1.28 2.39 1.22
CA HIS A 56 2.39 2.55 2.16
C HIS A 56 3.74 2.55 1.44
N LEU A 57 3.94 1.58 0.54
CA LEU A 57 5.18 1.46 -0.23
C LEU A 57 5.37 2.62 -1.21
N LYS A 58 4.29 3.18 -1.76
CA LYS A 58 4.32 4.38 -2.62
C LYS A 58 4.45 5.71 -1.85
N GLY A 59 4.56 5.66 -0.52
CA GLY A 59 4.62 6.86 0.32
C GLY A 59 3.34 7.71 0.27
N ARG A 60 2.19 7.10 -0.06
CA ARG A 60 0.88 7.77 -0.17
C ARG A 60 0.07 7.73 1.14
N CYS A 61 0.65 7.27 2.24
CA CYS A 61 0.00 7.37 3.55
C CYS A 61 -0.20 8.82 3.95
N LYS A 62 -1.44 9.17 4.30
CA LYS A 62 -1.66 10.22 5.29
C LYS A 62 -0.99 9.76 6.59
N GLU A 63 -0.20 10.63 7.21
CA GLU A 63 0.25 10.45 8.59
C GLU A 63 -1.00 10.18 9.46
N MET A 64 -1.22 8.94 9.88
CA MET A 64 -2.39 8.54 10.68
C MET A 64 -2.07 8.28 12.15
N TYR A 65 -0.87 8.63 12.61
CA TYR A 65 -0.55 8.67 14.04
C TYR A 65 0.16 9.99 14.34
N ASN A 66 -0.63 10.95 14.83
CA ASN A 66 -0.16 12.12 15.60
C ASN A 66 -0.24 11.78 17.08
#